data_AF-A0A934HCA7-F1
#
_entry.id   AF-A0A934HCA7-F1
#
_cell.length_a   1.000
_cell.length_b   1.000
_cell.length_c   1.000
_cell.angle_alpha   90.00
_cell.angle_beta   90.00
_cell.angle_gamma   90.00
#
_symmetry.space_group_name_H-M   'P 1'
#
loop_
_entity.id
_entity.type
_entity.pdbx_description
1 polymer ?
#
loop_
_entity_poly.entity_id
_entity_poly.type
_entity_poly.pdbx_seq_one_letter_code
_entity_poly.pdbx_strand_id
1 'polypeptide(L)'
;MDAWGKTYYSTMYNLISPNDQKVYSQETFAQIYSDVATQMTLRSLESVISGSTRQGTTAIIQYGVTFNSQMLGEIVDSDRVMRLIETPEGWRIAWSTMDIFDTLAEGTRLELRQTTPPRGNIYDRNGQVLAAQDGQAVLLYIIKNDISDYESCVTALSRVLHLEISDLEARMNQFLPETRFLVGDTDLETYQIEGQALAQLCGVETDAWTTRRYFGELAPHIIGYVSPVRPDQVEEYQSRGYPPDALIGQEGVERSYEQDLAGKIGGKLVIVALTGEILREIGEVPFVPGQDVYLTLDRNLQAAVQQAFVDAYNLAQPTWGKRSPGGAAVVMNVRTGEILAMVSYPGFDPGLFNPDSPVPNRTQVISAIENDPRAPLINRAATGQYPAGSIFKIVSTAAGLDSGIYTPDTKTDCGARWYGQELGDVLPYRTNWNPEDQGVLNFTQALAYSCDPYYWQLGVVLQYQAPGLLAEYAHQMGLGILTGQEDIVENVGLIPDPEYMLRVNQRD
;
A
#
# COMPACT_ATOMS: atom_id res chain seq x y z
N MET A 1 -30.08 37.18 -6.62
CA MET A 1 -29.24 36.91 -5.44
C MET A 1 -29.74 35.72 -4.63
N ASP A 2 -30.86 35.80 -3.90
CA ASP A 2 -31.36 34.67 -3.09
C ASP A 2 -31.53 33.36 -3.88
N ALA A 3 -32.06 33.43 -5.10
CA ALA A 3 -32.20 32.26 -5.96
C ALA A 3 -30.86 31.64 -6.37
N TRP A 4 -29.81 32.45 -6.54
CA TRP A 4 -28.44 31.99 -6.83
C TRP A 4 -27.82 31.35 -5.59
N GLY A 5 -27.97 31.96 -4.41
CA GLY A 5 -27.47 31.41 -3.15
C GLY A 5 -28.09 30.06 -2.77
N LYS A 6 -29.32 29.80 -3.22
CA LYS A 6 -30.04 28.53 -3.01
C LYS A 6 -29.98 27.58 -4.22
N THR A 7 -29.24 27.92 -5.28
CA THR A 7 -29.14 27.14 -6.53
C THR A 7 -30.50 26.78 -7.14
N TYR A 8 -31.47 27.68 -7.08
CA TYR A 8 -32.82 27.46 -7.63
C TYR A 8 -32.88 27.85 -9.11
N TYR A 9 -32.34 26.98 -9.99
CA TYR A 9 -32.15 27.27 -11.42
C TYR A 9 -33.44 27.69 -12.14
N SER A 10 -34.58 27.08 -11.84
CA SER A 10 -35.87 27.48 -12.43
C SER A 10 -36.27 28.90 -12.05
N THR A 11 -36.08 29.27 -10.78
CA THR A 11 -36.34 30.63 -10.31
C THR A 11 -35.35 31.62 -10.91
N MET A 12 -34.06 31.26 -10.99
CA MET A 12 -33.03 32.08 -11.64
C MET A 12 -33.37 32.37 -13.11
N TYR A 13 -33.75 31.32 -13.86
CA TYR A 13 -34.11 31.42 -15.27
C TYR A 13 -35.35 32.31 -15.49
N ASN A 14 -36.36 32.24 -14.63
CA ASN A 14 -37.53 33.11 -14.73
C ASN A 14 -37.24 34.60 -14.44
N LEU A 15 -36.07 34.90 -13.86
CA LEU A 15 -35.63 36.27 -13.57
C LEU A 15 -34.78 36.89 -14.69
N ILE A 16 -34.34 36.12 -15.69
CA ILE A 16 -33.60 36.66 -16.85
C ILE A 16 -34.56 37.22 -17.91
N SER A 17 -34.05 38.00 -18.85
CA SER A 17 -34.87 38.67 -19.84
C SER A 17 -35.54 37.69 -20.82
N PRO A 18 -36.74 38.01 -21.37
CA PRO A 18 -37.38 37.17 -22.39
C PRO A 18 -36.54 36.97 -23.65
N ASN A 19 -35.57 37.85 -23.93
CA ASN A 19 -34.63 37.66 -25.03
C ASN A 19 -33.59 36.61 -24.70
N ASP A 20 -33.02 36.64 -23.49
CA ASP A 20 -32.04 35.65 -23.05
C ASP A 20 -32.67 34.26 -22.93
N GLN A 21 -33.94 34.17 -22.52
CA GLN A 21 -34.72 32.92 -22.51
C GLN A 21 -34.98 32.32 -23.91
N LYS A 22 -34.82 33.11 -24.99
CA LYS A 22 -34.87 32.59 -26.37
C LYS A 22 -33.52 32.08 -26.84
N VAL A 23 -32.43 32.63 -26.30
CA VAL A 23 -31.06 32.24 -26.63
C VAL A 23 -30.67 30.99 -25.86
N TYR A 24 -30.97 30.96 -24.57
CA TYR A 24 -30.64 29.85 -23.68
C TYR A 24 -31.93 29.17 -23.25
N SER A 25 -32.04 27.87 -23.48
CA SER A 25 -33.11 27.08 -22.86
C SER A 25 -32.88 27.03 -21.34
N GLN A 26 -33.96 26.75 -20.59
CA GLN A 26 -33.85 26.58 -19.13
C GLN A 26 -32.86 25.46 -18.75
N GLU A 27 -32.83 24.38 -19.53
CA GLU A 27 -31.91 23.25 -19.33
C GLU A 27 -30.46 23.68 -19.54
N THR A 28 -30.17 24.37 -20.65
CA THR A 28 -28.82 24.88 -20.95
C THR A 28 -28.36 25.88 -19.89
N PHE A 29 -29.24 26.80 -19.47
CA PHE A 29 -28.94 27.75 -18.41
C PHE A 29 -28.60 27.05 -17.08
N ALA A 30 -29.39 26.06 -16.69
CA ALA A 30 -29.14 25.28 -15.47
C ALA A 30 -27.82 24.50 -15.56
N GLN A 31 -27.53 23.90 -16.73
CA GLN A 31 -26.30 23.14 -16.95
C GLN A 31 -25.06 24.02 -16.82
N ILE A 32 -25.06 25.23 -17.40
CA ILE A 32 -23.94 26.18 -17.30
C ILE A 32 -23.61 26.47 -15.82
N TYR A 33 -24.61 26.76 -15.00
CA TYR A 33 -24.39 27.00 -13.57
C TYR A 33 -23.94 25.74 -12.83
N SER A 34 -24.47 24.57 -13.18
CA SER A 34 -24.07 23.29 -12.60
C SER A 34 -22.62 22.95 -12.91
N ASP A 35 -22.18 23.17 -14.15
CA ASP A 35 -20.80 22.93 -14.59
C ASP A 35 -19.84 23.88 -13.86
N VAL A 36 -20.19 25.16 -13.75
CA VAL A 36 -19.42 26.14 -12.98
C VAL A 36 -19.32 25.72 -11.51
N ALA A 37 -20.45 25.37 -10.87
CA ALA A 37 -20.44 24.94 -9.48
C ALA A 37 -19.57 23.68 -9.28
N THR A 38 -19.59 22.76 -10.23
CA THR A 38 -18.74 21.55 -10.22
C THR A 38 -17.26 21.90 -10.33
N GLN A 39 -16.88 22.72 -11.31
CA GLN A 39 -15.48 23.16 -11.49
C GLN A 39 -14.98 23.96 -10.27
N MET A 40 -15.84 24.76 -9.66
CA MET A 40 -15.49 25.49 -8.44
C MET A 40 -15.43 24.60 -7.19
N THR A 41 -15.89 23.35 -7.26
CA THR A 41 -16.20 22.51 -6.08
C THR A 41 -17.05 23.29 -5.05
N LEU A 42 -18.05 24.03 -5.56
CA LEU A 42 -18.80 25.02 -4.82
C LEU A 42 -19.66 24.38 -3.73
N ARG A 43 -19.51 24.84 -2.48
CA ARG A 43 -20.36 24.46 -1.34
C ARG A 43 -21.50 25.45 -1.12
N SER A 44 -21.19 26.73 -1.18
CA SER A 44 -22.15 27.82 -1.00
C SER A 44 -21.64 29.08 -1.65
N LEU A 45 -22.54 30.02 -1.91
CA LEU A 45 -22.18 31.38 -2.27
C LEU A 45 -23.00 32.38 -1.47
N GLU A 46 -22.39 33.51 -1.16
CA GLU A 46 -23.03 34.65 -0.52
C GLU A 46 -22.86 35.87 -1.42
N SER A 47 -23.85 36.74 -1.45
CA SER A 47 -23.83 37.92 -2.30
C SER A 47 -24.28 39.15 -1.54
N VAL A 48 -23.59 40.27 -1.74
CA VAL A 48 -23.89 41.55 -1.08
C VAL A 48 -24.11 42.60 -2.16
N ILE A 49 -25.28 43.25 -2.14
CA ILE A 49 -25.56 44.38 -3.03
C ILE A 49 -24.96 45.64 -2.40
N SER A 50 -24.09 46.30 -3.16
CA SER A 50 -23.40 47.52 -2.74
C SER A 50 -24.03 48.79 -3.30
N GLY A 51 -24.81 48.69 -4.39
CA GLY A 51 -25.50 49.84 -4.95
C GLY A 51 -26.45 49.50 -6.09
N SER A 52 -27.36 50.43 -6.41
CA SER A 52 -28.17 50.36 -7.61
C SER A 52 -28.32 51.74 -8.26
N THR A 53 -28.37 51.78 -9.59
CA THR A 53 -28.59 53.01 -10.35
C THR A 53 -29.53 52.72 -11.51
N ARG A 54 -30.62 53.48 -11.63
CA ARG A 54 -31.58 53.38 -12.74
C ARG A 54 -31.30 54.46 -13.79
N GLN A 55 -31.37 54.09 -15.06
CA GLN A 55 -31.30 55.01 -16.19
C GLN A 55 -32.40 54.67 -17.21
N GLY A 56 -33.54 55.35 -17.10
CA GLY A 56 -34.71 55.08 -17.95
C GLY A 56 -35.26 53.66 -17.74
N THR A 57 -35.24 52.85 -18.79
CA THR A 57 -35.72 51.45 -18.81
C THR A 57 -34.62 50.43 -18.50
N THR A 58 -33.41 50.88 -18.15
CA THR A 58 -32.32 50.02 -17.67
C THR A 58 -31.94 50.36 -16.23
N ALA A 59 -31.38 49.39 -15.52
CA ALA A 59 -30.77 49.61 -14.22
C ALA A 59 -29.50 48.78 -14.08
N ILE A 60 -28.58 49.26 -13.26
CA ILE A 60 -27.34 48.60 -12.90
C ILE A 60 -27.40 48.29 -11.40
N ILE A 61 -27.09 47.05 -11.04
CA ILE A 61 -26.86 46.61 -9.66
C ILE A 61 -25.36 46.35 -9.50
N GLN A 62 -24.75 47.02 -8.53
CA GLN A 62 -23.38 46.72 -8.08
C GLN A 62 -23.46 45.73 -6.92
N TYR A 63 -22.64 44.69 -6.97
CA TYR A 63 -22.64 43.64 -5.96
C TYR A 63 -21.28 42.94 -5.88
N GLY A 64 -21.03 42.27 -4.77
CA GLY A 64 -19.94 41.31 -4.61
C GLY A 64 -20.50 39.91 -4.38
N VAL A 65 -19.72 38.90 -4.75
CA VAL A 65 -20.01 37.50 -4.43
C VAL A 65 -18.80 36.88 -3.74
N THR A 66 -19.05 36.16 -2.65
CA THR A 66 -18.08 35.31 -1.99
C THR A 66 -18.49 33.87 -2.21
N PHE A 67 -17.62 33.09 -2.84
CA PHE A 67 -17.83 31.67 -3.11
C PHE A 67 -17.04 30.86 -2.09
N ASN A 68 -17.70 29.89 -1.45
CA ASN A 68 -17.04 28.92 -0.57
C ASN A 68 -16.83 27.62 -1.36
N SER A 69 -15.59 27.38 -1.76
CA SER A 69 -15.13 26.19 -2.47
C SER A 69 -14.66 25.12 -1.47
N GLN A 70 -14.97 23.85 -1.75
CA GLN A 70 -14.42 22.73 -0.98
C GLN A 70 -12.90 22.65 -1.11
N MET A 71 -12.37 22.86 -2.31
CA MET A 71 -10.95 22.72 -2.60
C MET A 71 -10.19 24.04 -2.42
N LEU A 72 -10.75 25.15 -2.90
CA LEU A 72 -10.04 26.43 -2.98
C LEU A 72 -10.29 27.35 -1.78
N GLY A 73 -11.16 26.97 -0.86
CA GLY A 73 -11.57 27.82 0.25
C GLY A 73 -12.43 29.01 -0.22
N GLU A 74 -12.23 30.17 0.40
CA GLU A 74 -13.00 31.38 0.12
C GLU A 74 -12.45 32.11 -1.12
N ILE A 75 -13.31 32.36 -2.10
CA ILE A 75 -13.01 33.14 -3.31
C ILE A 75 -13.89 34.39 -3.29
N VAL A 76 -13.27 35.57 -3.19
CA VAL A 76 -13.97 36.86 -3.18
C VAL A 76 -13.89 37.48 -4.57
N ASP A 77 -15.04 37.71 -5.21
CA ASP A 77 -15.16 38.42 -6.48
C ASP A 77 -16.00 39.69 -6.27
N SER A 78 -15.30 40.79 -5.97
CA SER A 78 -15.89 42.11 -5.74
C SER A 78 -16.16 42.84 -7.05
N ASP A 79 -16.86 43.98 -6.97
CA ASP A 79 -17.00 44.93 -8.08
C ASP A 79 -17.79 44.42 -9.30
N ARG A 80 -18.69 43.46 -9.07
CA ARG A 80 -19.55 42.90 -10.11
C ARG A 80 -20.69 43.86 -10.43
N VAL A 81 -21.09 43.85 -11.70
CA VAL A 81 -22.17 44.67 -12.23
C VAL A 81 -23.18 43.78 -12.94
N MET A 82 -24.43 43.82 -12.50
CA MET A 82 -25.55 43.13 -13.14
C MET A 82 -26.45 44.18 -13.80
N ARG A 83 -26.80 43.93 -15.06
CA ARG A 83 -27.71 44.81 -15.82
C ARG A 83 -29.13 44.28 -15.74
N LEU A 84 -30.07 45.18 -15.48
CA LEU A 84 -31.50 44.91 -15.50
C LEU A 84 -32.16 45.72 -16.62
N ILE A 85 -33.20 45.15 -17.22
CA ILE A 85 -34.08 45.80 -18.18
C ILE A 85 -35.53 45.73 -17.69
N GLU A 86 -36.29 46.79 -17.93
CA GLU A 86 -37.70 46.87 -17.58
C GLU A 86 -38.54 46.14 -18.65
N THR A 87 -39.31 45.12 -18.24
CA THR A 87 -40.29 44.43 -19.09
C THR A 87 -41.71 44.69 -18.58
N PRO A 88 -42.78 44.34 -19.35
CA PRO A 88 -44.16 44.42 -18.87
C PRO A 88 -44.41 43.63 -17.59
N GLU A 89 -43.65 42.55 -17.34
CA GLU A 89 -43.73 41.73 -16.13
C GLU A 89 -42.72 42.17 -15.03
N GLY A 90 -42.13 43.36 -15.16
CA GLY A 90 -41.20 43.95 -14.21
C GLY A 90 -39.73 43.89 -14.65
N TRP A 91 -38.81 44.17 -13.72
CA TRP A 91 -37.38 44.11 -14.01
C TRP A 91 -36.91 42.68 -14.25
N ARG A 92 -36.04 42.50 -15.26
CA ARG A 92 -35.39 41.24 -15.59
C ARG A 92 -33.90 41.43 -15.81
N ILE A 93 -33.11 40.40 -15.53
CA ILE A 93 -31.66 40.39 -15.71
C ILE A 93 -31.34 40.24 -17.19
N ALA A 94 -30.57 41.18 -17.75
CA ALA A 94 -29.96 41.00 -19.06
C ALA A 94 -28.74 40.09 -18.88
N TRP A 95 -28.97 38.79 -18.98
CA TRP A 95 -28.04 37.75 -18.55
C TRP A 95 -27.11 37.30 -19.66
N SER A 96 -25.87 37.04 -19.27
CA SER A 96 -24.84 36.38 -20.06
C SER A 96 -23.98 35.50 -19.16
N THR A 97 -23.14 34.65 -19.74
CA THR A 97 -22.13 33.90 -18.98
C THR A 97 -21.13 34.83 -18.28
N MET A 98 -20.96 36.07 -18.77
CA MET A 98 -20.13 37.09 -18.12
C MET A 98 -20.72 37.57 -16.78
N ASP A 99 -22.01 37.32 -16.51
CA ASP A 99 -22.63 37.53 -15.20
C ASP A 99 -22.28 36.43 -14.18
N ILE A 100 -21.56 35.38 -14.59
CA ILE A 100 -20.96 34.36 -13.71
C ILE A 100 -19.53 34.77 -13.34
N PHE A 101 -18.71 35.12 -14.33
CA PHE A 101 -17.42 35.79 -14.19
C PHE A 101 -17.20 36.64 -15.43
N ASP A 102 -16.72 37.88 -15.27
CA ASP A 102 -16.62 38.86 -16.37
C ASP A 102 -15.83 38.37 -17.60
N THR A 103 -14.84 37.49 -17.43
CA THR A 103 -14.06 36.89 -18.52
C THR A 103 -14.63 35.58 -19.06
N LEU A 104 -15.74 35.06 -18.50
CA LEU A 104 -16.41 33.85 -18.96
C LEU A 104 -17.34 34.18 -20.16
N ALA A 105 -16.75 34.64 -21.26
CA ALA A 105 -17.48 34.94 -22.50
C ALA A 105 -17.70 33.68 -23.34
N GLU A 106 -18.45 33.80 -24.44
CA GLU A 106 -18.61 32.73 -25.42
C GLU A 106 -17.23 32.27 -25.96
N GLY A 107 -17.04 30.95 -26.09
CA GLY A 107 -15.73 30.38 -26.47
C GLY A 107 -14.71 30.30 -25.33
N THR A 108 -15.14 30.48 -24.09
CA THR A 108 -14.32 30.21 -22.90
C THR A 108 -14.97 29.16 -22.01
N ARG A 109 -14.19 28.55 -21.12
CA ARG A 109 -14.72 27.68 -20.06
C ARG A 109 -13.96 27.90 -18.76
N LEU A 110 -14.66 27.67 -17.66
CA LEU A 110 -14.06 27.56 -16.34
C LEU A 110 -13.45 26.15 -16.20
N GLU A 111 -12.23 26.05 -15.69
CA GLU A 111 -11.50 24.80 -15.56
C GLU A 111 -10.74 24.79 -14.23
N LEU A 112 -10.96 23.75 -13.42
CA LEU A 112 -10.16 23.47 -12.24
C LEU A 112 -8.95 22.63 -12.66
N ARG A 113 -7.76 23.22 -12.59
CA ARG A 113 -6.50 22.53 -12.81
C ARG A 113 -5.94 22.08 -11.47
N GLN A 114 -6.09 20.80 -11.15
CA GLN A 114 -5.50 20.21 -9.96
C GLN A 114 -4.00 19.97 -10.17
N THR A 115 -3.22 20.10 -9.11
CA THR A 115 -1.78 19.83 -9.10
C THR A 115 -1.48 18.84 -7.98
N THR A 116 -1.13 17.62 -8.38
CA THR A 116 -0.72 16.57 -7.44
C THR A 116 0.68 16.89 -6.90
N PRO A 117 0.87 16.96 -5.58
CA PRO A 117 2.19 17.17 -4.98
C PRO A 117 3.10 15.97 -5.24
N PRO A 118 4.44 16.15 -5.15
CA PRO A 118 5.34 15.03 -5.07
C PRO A 118 5.06 14.23 -3.80
N ARG A 119 4.96 12.90 -3.95
CA ARG A 119 4.80 11.96 -2.84
C ARG A 119 6.08 11.88 -2.01
N GLY A 120 5.97 11.81 -0.69
CA GLY A 120 7.10 11.64 0.22
C GLY A 120 7.80 10.30 0.01
N ASN A 121 9.10 10.26 0.25
CA ASN A 121 9.94 9.07 0.12
C ASN A 121 9.88 8.20 1.39
N ILE A 122 10.21 6.92 1.24
CA ILE A 122 10.35 5.99 2.36
C ILE A 122 11.84 5.63 2.49
N TYR A 123 12.39 5.84 3.67
CA TYR A 123 13.79 5.62 3.99
C TYR A 123 13.95 4.55 5.07
N ASP A 124 15.09 3.88 5.03
CA ASP A 124 15.58 3.02 6.10
C ASP A 124 16.12 3.87 7.29
N ARG A 125 16.54 3.19 8.35
CA ARG A 125 17.05 3.81 9.58
C ARG A 125 18.31 4.67 9.38
N ASN A 126 19.03 4.47 8.28
CA ASN A 126 20.28 5.14 7.94
C ASN A 126 20.08 6.21 6.84
N GLY A 127 18.83 6.46 6.43
CA GLY A 127 18.50 7.41 5.36
C GLY A 127 18.71 6.85 3.95
N GLN A 128 18.87 5.53 3.79
CA GLN A 128 18.90 4.89 2.48
C GLN A 128 17.48 4.74 1.94
N VAL A 129 17.30 5.02 0.64
CA VAL A 129 15.98 4.95 -0.01
C VAL A 129 15.48 3.50 -0.06
N LEU A 130 14.22 3.31 0.33
CA LEU A 130 13.43 2.09 0.16
C LEU A 130 12.35 2.27 -0.94
N ALA A 131 11.69 3.43 -0.94
CA ALA A 131 10.83 3.88 -2.03
C ALA A 131 11.02 5.37 -2.28
N ALA A 132 11.09 5.79 -3.55
CA ALA A 132 11.27 7.18 -3.92
C ALA A 132 10.32 7.62 -5.04
N GLN A 133 9.75 8.81 -4.87
CA GLN A 133 9.09 9.51 -5.97
C GLN A 133 10.14 9.98 -6.98
N ASP A 134 9.86 9.79 -8.27
CA ASP A 134 10.74 10.12 -9.39
C ASP A 134 12.14 9.47 -9.32
N GLY A 135 12.23 8.33 -8.60
CA GLY A 135 13.48 7.58 -8.49
C GLY A 135 13.90 7.00 -9.83
N GLN A 136 15.18 7.12 -10.18
CA GLN A 136 15.73 6.53 -11.40
C GLN A 136 15.94 5.02 -11.25
N ALA A 137 15.21 4.26 -12.06
CA ALA A 137 15.43 2.84 -12.26
C ALA A 137 16.45 2.61 -13.38
N VAL A 138 17.37 1.66 -13.19
CA VAL A 138 18.17 1.10 -14.27
C VAL A 138 17.47 -0.17 -14.73
N LEU A 139 16.73 -0.08 -15.84
CA LEU A 139 16.06 -1.21 -16.46
C LEU A 139 17.11 -2.10 -17.12
N LEU A 140 17.11 -3.40 -16.81
CA LEU A 140 18.07 -4.36 -17.36
C LEU A 140 17.41 -5.13 -18.51
N TYR A 141 17.86 -4.89 -19.73
CA TYR A 141 17.44 -5.61 -20.92
C TYR A 141 18.49 -6.62 -21.36
N ILE A 142 18.04 -7.78 -21.84
CA ILE A 142 18.92 -8.82 -22.37
C ILE A 142 18.39 -9.37 -23.69
N ILE A 143 19.31 -9.91 -24.49
CA ILE A 143 19.05 -10.72 -25.68
C ILE A 143 19.77 -12.06 -25.44
N LYS A 144 19.05 -13.20 -25.49
CA LYS A 144 19.66 -14.49 -25.08
C LYS A 144 20.86 -14.89 -25.93
N ASN A 145 20.84 -14.57 -27.21
CA ASN A 145 21.94 -14.84 -28.12
C ASN A 145 23.22 -14.06 -27.79
N ASP A 146 23.12 -12.98 -27.02
CA ASP A 146 24.27 -12.14 -26.63
C ASP A 146 24.86 -12.55 -25.27
N ILE A 147 24.25 -13.53 -24.59
CA ILE A 147 24.75 -14.07 -23.32
C ILE A 147 26.02 -14.90 -23.60
N SER A 148 27.14 -14.47 -23.04
CA SER A 148 28.45 -15.08 -23.26
C SER A 148 28.67 -16.31 -22.35
N ASP A 149 28.17 -16.25 -21.13
CA ASP A 149 28.18 -17.33 -20.15
C ASP A 149 26.83 -17.37 -19.42
N TYR A 150 25.98 -18.33 -19.79
CA TYR A 150 24.62 -18.43 -19.29
C TYR A 150 24.56 -18.69 -17.78
N GLU A 151 25.38 -19.61 -17.27
CA GLU A 151 25.34 -19.99 -15.85
C GLU A 151 25.82 -18.83 -14.95
N SER A 152 26.94 -18.21 -15.32
CA SER A 152 27.46 -17.04 -14.61
C SER A 152 26.52 -15.84 -14.73
N CYS A 153 25.90 -15.63 -15.90
CA CYS A 153 24.92 -14.57 -16.11
C CYS A 153 23.70 -14.71 -15.21
N VAL A 154 23.06 -15.88 -15.21
CA VAL A 154 21.84 -16.12 -14.42
C VAL A 154 22.16 -16.05 -12.92
N THR A 155 23.34 -16.50 -12.49
CA THR A 155 23.81 -16.35 -11.11
C THR A 155 24.00 -14.87 -10.73
N ALA A 156 24.60 -14.07 -11.61
CA ALA A 156 24.77 -12.64 -11.37
C ALA A 156 23.43 -11.89 -11.30
N LEU A 157 22.50 -12.21 -12.21
CA LEU A 157 21.14 -11.65 -12.22
C LEU A 157 20.35 -12.06 -10.97
N SER A 158 20.45 -13.32 -10.53
CA SER A 158 19.79 -13.82 -9.31
C SER A 158 20.21 -13.01 -8.08
N ARG A 159 21.51 -12.69 -7.96
CA ARG A 159 22.05 -11.87 -6.87
C ARG A 159 21.63 -10.40 -6.95
N VAL A 160 21.63 -9.80 -8.15
CA VAL A 160 21.29 -8.38 -8.34
C VAL A 160 19.80 -8.11 -8.20
N LEU A 161 18.96 -9.05 -8.66
CA LEU A 161 17.51 -8.94 -8.64
C LEU A 161 16.86 -9.59 -7.41
N HIS A 162 17.63 -10.33 -6.61
CA HIS A 162 17.16 -11.12 -5.47
C HIS A 162 16.06 -12.13 -5.83
N LEU A 163 16.22 -12.80 -6.98
CA LEU A 163 15.26 -13.77 -7.54
C LEU A 163 15.84 -15.18 -7.56
N GLU A 164 15.00 -16.21 -7.43
CA GLU A 164 15.41 -17.60 -7.68
C GLU A 164 15.87 -17.77 -9.12
N ILE A 165 16.89 -18.60 -9.32
CA ILE A 165 17.39 -18.92 -10.66
C ILE A 165 16.27 -19.49 -11.52
N SER A 166 15.43 -20.38 -10.96
CA SER A 166 14.30 -20.97 -11.70
C SER A 166 13.28 -19.94 -12.17
N ASP A 167 13.05 -18.88 -11.40
CA ASP A 167 12.08 -17.83 -11.73
C ASP A 167 12.63 -16.94 -12.84
N LEU A 168 13.94 -16.61 -12.76
CA LEU A 168 14.66 -15.93 -13.84
C LEU A 168 14.65 -16.75 -15.13
N GLU A 169 14.97 -18.04 -15.06
CA GLU A 169 14.94 -18.94 -16.21
C GLU A 169 13.53 -19.04 -16.81
N ALA A 170 12.50 -19.18 -15.96
CA ALA A 170 11.11 -19.21 -16.39
C ALA A 170 10.70 -17.90 -17.09
N ARG A 171 11.08 -16.75 -16.53
CA ARG A 171 10.87 -15.42 -17.15
C ARG A 171 11.59 -15.33 -18.50
N MET A 172 12.87 -15.69 -18.55
CA MET A 172 13.67 -15.67 -19.77
C MET A 172 13.06 -16.59 -20.84
N ASN A 173 12.62 -17.79 -20.49
CA ASN A 173 12.09 -18.80 -21.42
C ASN A 173 10.79 -18.39 -22.15
N GLN A 174 10.13 -17.30 -21.72
CA GLN A 174 8.96 -16.75 -22.41
C GLN A 174 9.32 -16.01 -23.72
N PHE A 175 10.59 -15.64 -23.89
CA PHE A 175 11.05 -14.83 -25.03
C PHE A 175 11.83 -15.67 -26.05
N LEU A 176 11.79 -15.28 -27.33
CA LEU A 176 12.63 -15.90 -28.36
C LEU A 176 14.11 -15.49 -28.16
N PRO A 177 15.09 -16.30 -28.60
CA PRO A 177 16.51 -16.04 -28.35
C PRO A 177 17.04 -14.68 -28.85
N GLU A 178 16.48 -14.17 -29.94
CA GLU A 178 16.82 -12.89 -30.58
C GLU A 178 16.00 -11.70 -30.07
N THR A 179 15.03 -11.92 -29.18
CA THR A 179 14.18 -10.84 -28.65
C THR A 179 14.92 -10.08 -27.54
N ARG A 180 14.93 -8.76 -27.61
CA ARG A 180 15.31 -7.88 -26.49
C ARG A 180 14.14 -7.81 -25.50
N PHE A 181 14.36 -8.18 -24.25
CA PHE A 181 13.32 -8.13 -23.22
C PHE A 181 13.87 -7.64 -21.88
N LEU A 182 12.98 -7.05 -21.08
CA LEU A 182 13.28 -6.60 -19.72
C LEU A 182 13.38 -7.83 -18.80
N VAL A 183 14.54 -8.05 -18.18
CA VAL A 183 14.72 -9.13 -17.21
C VAL A 183 14.41 -8.69 -15.77
N GLY A 184 14.51 -7.39 -15.51
CA GLY A 184 14.23 -6.76 -14.21
C GLY A 184 14.83 -5.36 -14.17
N ASP A 185 14.83 -4.75 -13.00
CA ASP A 185 15.47 -3.46 -12.76
C ASP A 185 16.29 -3.49 -11.48
N THR A 186 17.25 -2.56 -11.40
CA THR A 186 18.08 -2.36 -10.21
C THR A 186 18.34 -0.87 -10.03
N ASP A 187 18.84 -0.50 -8.85
CA ASP A 187 19.16 0.89 -8.57
C ASP A 187 20.54 1.27 -9.14
N LEU A 188 20.78 2.57 -9.21
CA LEU A 188 22.01 3.10 -9.80
C LEU A 188 23.26 2.69 -9.01
N GLU A 189 23.19 2.58 -7.69
CA GLU A 189 24.35 2.20 -6.85
C GLU A 189 24.72 0.73 -7.11
N THR A 190 23.75 -0.18 -7.08
CA THR A 190 23.97 -1.60 -7.43
C THR A 190 24.46 -1.76 -8.86
N TYR A 191 23.87 -1.04 -9.83
CA TYR A 191 24.33 -1.09 -11.22
C TYR A 191 25.75 -0.55 -11.40
N GLN A 192 26.16 0.48 -10.65
CA GLN A 192 27.53 0.99 -10.70
C GLN A 192 28.56 -0.04 -10.24
N ILE A 193 28.17 -0.92 -9.30
CA ILE A 193 29.04 -1.97 -8.78
C ILE A 193 29.05 -3.20 -9.71
N GLU A 194 27.87 -3.65 -10.14
CA GLU A 194 27.68 -4.95 -10.81
C GLU A 194 27.48 -4.84 -12.33
N GLY A 195 27.20 -3.65 -12.84
CA GLY A 195 26.81 -3.42 -14.23
C GLY A 195 27.87 -3.82 -15.24
N GLN A 196 29.17 -3.66 -14.91
CA GLN A 196 30.25 -4.14 -15.78
C GLN A 196 30.24 -5.66 -15.92
N ALA A 197 30.07 -6.39 -14.81
CA ALA A 197 29.99 -7.84 -14.83
C ALA A 197 28.73 -8.30 -15.59
N LEU A 198 27.59 -7.67 -15.34
CA LEU A 198 26.34 -7.94 -16.06
C LEU A 198 26.48 -7.70 -17.57
N ALA A 199 27.11 -6.60 -17.99
CA ALA A 199 27.35 -6.32 -19.41
C ALA A 199 28.26 -7.37 -20.06
N GLN A 200 29.29 -7.84 -19.36
CA GLN A 200 30.23 -8.85 -19.87
C GLN A 200 29.62 -10.25 -19.96
N LEU A 201 28.86 -10.66 -18.93
CA LEU A 201 28.30 -12.00 -18.80
C LEU A 201 27.00 -12.17 -19.59
N CYS A 202 26.12 -11.17 -19.53
CA CYS A 202 24.75 -11.24 -20.04
C CYS A 202 24.48 -10.37 -21.27
N GLY A 203 25.41 -9.49 -21.65
CA GLY A 203 25.13 -8.49 -22.69
C GLY A 203 24.05 -7.48 -22.27
N VAL A 204 23.98 -7.11 -20.99
CA VAL A 204 22.93 -6.20 -20.49
C VAL A 204 22.97 -4.85 -21.20
N GLU A 205 21.82 -4.45 -21.75
CA GLU A 205 21.51 -3.09 -22.17
C GLU A 205 20.65 -2.40 -21.11
N THR A 206 20.76 -1.07 -21.00
CA THR A 206 20.03 -0.33 -19.96
C THR A 206 19.22 0.83 -20.50
N ASP A 207 18.02 1.01 -19.95
CA ASP A 207 17.22 2.22 -20.09
C ASP A 207 16.96 2.84 -18.71
N ALA A 208 16.70 4.14 -18.68
CA ALA A 208 16.33 4.87 -17.46
C ALA A 208 14.83 5.15 -17.44
N TRP A 209 14.19 4.95 -16.28
CA TRP A 209 12.77 5.22 -16.08
C TRP A 209 12.55 5.93 -14.74
N THR A 210 11.69 6.95 -14.72
CA THR A 210 11.30 7.68 -13.50
C THR A 210 9.85 7.38 -13.16
N THR A 211 9.61 6.86 -11.95
CA THR A 211 8.28 6.57 -11.44
C THR A 211 8.32 6.55 -9.91
N ARG A 212 7.22 6.19 -9.25
CA ARG A 212 7.27 5.75 -7.84
C ARG A 212 8.09 4.46 -7.78
N ARG A 213 9.39 4.62 -7.55
CA ARG A 213 10.38 3.55 -7.59
C ARG A 213 10.45 2.86 -6.24
N TYR A 214 10.38 1.54 -6.27
CA TYR A 214 10.75 0.67 -5.16
C TYR A 214 12.14 0.11 -5.42
N PHE A 215 12.84 -0.28 -4.36
CA PHE A 215 14.17 -0.87 -4.47
C PHE A 215 14.10 -2.36 -4.89
N GLY A 216 13.63 -2.62 -6.11
CA GLY A 216 13.35 -3.97 -6.61
C GLY A 216 12.30 -4.70 -5.76
N GLU A 217 12.49 -6.00 -5.55
CA GLU A 217 11.65 -6.81 -4.65
C GLU A 217 12.10 -6.74 -3.18
N LEU A 218 12.79 -5.67 -2.75
CA LEU A 218 13.24 -5.55 -1.36
C LEU A 218 12.07 -5.18 -0.44
N ALA A 219 11.74 -6.06 0.52
CA ALA A 219 10.69 -5.83 1.53
C ALA A 219 9.30 -5.38 1.00
N PRO A 220 8.75 -6.00 -0.07
CA PRO A 220 7.53 -5.54 -0.72
C PRO A 220 6.32 -5.59 0.21
N HIS A 221 6.27 -6.55 1.13
CA HIS A 221 5.18 -6.68 2.11
C HIS A 221 5.22 -5.64 3.23
N ILE A 222 6.36 -4.99 3.44
CA ILE A 222 6.49 -3.91 4.43
C ILE A 222 6.24 -2.57 3.76
N ILE A 223 6.96 -2.31 2.66
CA ILE A 223 6.85 -1.04 1.94
C ILE A 223 5.46 -0.92 1.31
N GLY A 224 4.98 -2.00 0.70
CA GLY A 224 3.76 -2.02 -0.09
C GLY A 224 3.97 -1.40 -1.46
N TYR A 225 2.87 -0.98 -2.06
CA TYR A 225 2.88 -0.36 -3.38
C TYR A 225 1.74 0.64 -3.55
N VAL A 226 1.88 1.48 -4.57
CA VAL A 226 0.83 2.36 -5.05
C VAL A 226 0.12 1.76 -6.25
N SER A 227 -1.19 1.97 -6.32
CA SER A 227 -1.98 1.66 -7.53
C SER A 227 -3.16 2.63 -7.65
N PRO A 228 -3.84 2.68 -8.81
CA PRO A 228 -5.03 3.51 -8.98
C PRO A 228 -6.09 3.20 -7.92
N VAL A 229 -6.84 4.22 -7.53
CA VAL A 229 -8.01 4.04 -6.64
C VAL A 229 -8.94 2.97 -7.22
N ARG A 230 -9.24 1.94 -6.43
CA ARG A 230 -10.16 0.89 -6.87
C ARG A 230 -11.61 1.38 -6.85
N PRO A 231 -12.52 0.78 -7.64
CA PRO A 231 -13.93 1.20 -7.67
C PRO A 231 -14.62 1.25 -6.31
N ASP A 232 -14.27 0.34 -5.40
CA ASP A 232 -14.79 0.28 -4.02
C ASP A 232 -14.26 1.40 -3.10
N GLN A 233 -13.18 2.07 -3.49
CA GLN A 233 -12.49 3.10 -2.72
C GLN A 233 -12.78 4.53 -3.22
N VAL A 234 -13.40 4.70 -4.38
CA VAL A 234 -13.56 6.00 -5.06
C VAL A 234 -14.27 7.02 -4.17
N GLU A 235 -15.38 6.65 -3.53
CA GLU A 235 -16.16 7.58 -2.70
C GLU A 235 -15.35 8.09 -1.49
N GLU A 236 -14.62 7.18 -0.83
CA GLU A 236 -13.77 7.52 0.31
C GLU A 236 -12.67 8.51 -0.11
N TYR A 237 -11.92 8.20 -1.16
CA TYR A 237 -10.78 9.02 -1.58
C TYR A 237 -11.20 10.35 -2.22
N GLN A 238 -12.31 10.38 -2.97
CA GLN A 238 -12.90 11.64 -3.45
C GLN A 238 -13.33 12.55 -2.31
N SER A 239 -13.91 12.00 -1.25
CA SER A 239 -14.28 12.80 -0.06
C SER A 239 -13.05 13.42 0.62
N ARG A 240 -11.89 12.78 0.49
CA ARG A 240 -10.57 13.24 0.97
C ARG A 240 -9.86 14.19 -0.01
N GLY A 241 -10.45 14.45 -1.18
CA GLY A 241 -9.95 15.40 -2.17
C GLY A 241 -9.05 14.80 -3.25
N TYR A 242 -8.94 13.47 -3.34
CA TYR A 242 -8.17 12.80 -4.39
C TYR A 242 -8.94 12.79 -5.72
N PRO A 243 -8.24 12.94 -6.86
CA PRO A 243 -8.85 12.72 -8.16
C PRO A 243 -9.15 11.22 -8.37
N PRO A 244 -10.12 10.88 -9.24
CA PRO A 244 -10.54 9.49 -9.47
C PRO A 244 -9.43 8.56 -9.96
N ASP A 245 -8.43 9.11 -10.65
CA ASP A 245 -7.28 8.40 -11.22
C ASP A 245 -6.02 8.50 -10.35
N ALA A 246 -6.14 8.98 -9.11
CA ALA A 246 -5.01 9.08 -8.19
C ALA A 246 -4.34 7.72 -7.94
N LEU A 247 -3.02 7.73 -7.81
CA LEU A 247 -2.28 6.62 -7.26
C LEU A 247 -2.23 6.76 -5.74
N ILE A 248 -2.70 5.72 -5.05
CA ILE A 248 -2.76 5.65 -3.60
C ILE A 248 -2.00 4.42 -3.11
N GLY A 249 -1.44 4.48 -1.91
CA GLY A 249 -0.88 3.32 -1.24
C GLY A 249 -1.95 2.28 -0.96
N GLN A 250 -1.74 1.06 -1.46
CA GLN A 250 -2.70 -0.05 -1.32
C GLN A 250 -2.32 -1.06 -0.24
N GLU A 251 -1.04 -1.13 0.09
CA GLU A 251 -0.51 -2.06 1.07
C GLU A 251 0.66 -1.45 1.82
N GLY A 252 1.09 -2.12 2.89
CA GLY A 252 2.26 -1.75 3.67
C GLY A 252 2.27 -0.30 4.18
N VAL A 253 3.47 0.24 4.35
CA VAL A 253 3.74 1.62 4.74
C VAL A 253 3.14 2.62 3.74
N GLU A 254 3.14 2.31 2.44
CA GLU A 254 2.49 3.15 1.42
C GLU A 254 1.02 3.43 1.78
N ARG A 255 0.28 2.41 2.23
CA ARG A 255 -1.12 2.55 2.66
C ARG A 255 -1.25 3.18 4.03
N SER A 256 -0.50 2.70 5.03
CA SER A 256 -0.67 3.13 6.42
C SER A 256 -0.32 4.60 6.61
N TYR A 257 0.66 5.10 5.84
CA TYR A 257 1.09 6.49 5.85
C TYR A 257 0.61 7.27 4.62
N GLU A 258 -0.46 6.82 3.95
CA GLU A 258 -0.98 7.46 2.73
C GLU A 258 -1.25 8.95 2.91
N GLN A 259 -1.80 9.36 4.06
CA GLN A 259 -2.10 10.76 4.35
C GLN A 259 -0.83 11.63 4.46
N ASP A 260 0.25 11.08 4.99
CA ASP A 260 1.51 11.80 5.16
C ASP A 260 2.32 11.79 3.87
N LEU A 261 2.42 10.62 3.22
CA LEU A 261 3.15 10.41 1.98
C LEU A 261 2.52 11.17 0.81
N ALA A 262 1.20 11.21 0.67
CA ALA A 262 0.55 11.86 -0.48
C ALA A 262 0.59 13.39 -0.43
N GLY A 263 0.76 13.98 0.75
CA GLY A 263 0.66 15.43 0.91
C GLY A 263 -0.76 15.95 0.66
N LYS A 264 -0.89 17.19 0.18
CA LYS A 264 -2.19 17.81 -0.13
C LYS A 264 -2.20 18.34 -1.55
N ILE A 265 -3.22 17.96 -2.30
CA ILE A 265 -3.44 18.42 -3.68
C ILE A 265 -3.71 19.93 -3.69
N GLY A 266 -2.97 20.64 -4.53
CA GLY A 266 -3.22 22.04 -4.84
C GLY A 266 -4.12 22.18 -6.07
N GLY A 267 -4.58 23.39 -6.35
CA GLY A 267 -5.36 23.63 -7.55
C GLY A 267 -5.49 25.09 -7.90
N LYS A 268 -5.74 25.35 -9.18
CA LYS A 268 -6.02 26.66 -9.74
C LYS A 268 -7.34 26.62 -10.49
N LEU A 269 -8.24 27.54 -10.17
CA LEU A 269 -9.44 27.77 -10.95
C LEU A 269 -9.15 28.83 -11.99
N VAL A 270 -9.23 28.46 -13.27
CA VAL A 270 -8.88 29.33 -14.39
C VAL A 270 -10.01 29.42 -15.40
N ILE A 271 -10.11 30.56 -16.09
CA ILE A 271 -10.91 30.70 -17.30
C ILE A 271 -9.96 30.55 -18.48
N VAL A 272 -10.27 29.60 -19.36
CA VAL A 272 -9.44 29.26 -20.52
C VAL A 272 -10.21 29.48 -21.82
N ALA A 273 -9.49 29.91 -22.86
CA ALA A 273 -10.02 29.96 -24.22
C ALA A 273 -10.17 28.54 -24.82
N LEU A 274 -10.89 28.40 -25.94
CA LEU A 274 -10.93 27.14 -26.71
C LEU A 274 -9.53 26.62 -27.11
N THR A 275 -8.53 27.51 -27.22
CA THR A 275 -7.13 27.17 -27.51
C THR A 275 -6.38 26.56 -26.32
N GLY A 276 -6.94 26.64 -25.10
CA GLY A 276 -6.29 26.22 -23.85
C GLY A 276 -5.47 27.31 -23.15
N GLU A 277 -5.36 28.50 -23.75
CA GLU A 277 -4.73 29.68 -23.15
C GLU A 277 -5.50 30.14 -21.90
N ILE A 278 -4.78 30.37 -20.80
CA ILE A 278 -5.34 30.91 -19.56
C ILE A 278 -5.60 32.40 -19.74
N LEU A 279 -6.88 32.80 -19.66
CA LEU A 279 -7.32 34.19 -19.78
C LEU A 279 -7.38 34.89 -18.42
N ARG A 280 -7.79 34.17 -17.36
CA ARG A 280 -7.89 34.69 -16.00
C ARG A 280 -7.70 33.57 -14.98
N GLU A 281 -6.99 33.85 -13.90
CA GLU A 281 -6.97 33.02 -12.68
C GLU A 281 -7.97 33.58 -11.67
N ILE A 282 -8.86 32.72 -11.18
CA ILE A 282 -9.94 33.09 -10.25
C ILE A 282 -9.53 32.83 -8.81
N GLY A 283 -8.80 31.75 -8.56
CA GLY A 283 -8.28 31.40 -7.24
C GLY A 283 -7.28 30.26 -7.32
N GLU A 284 -6.41 30.19 -6.31
CA GLU A 284 -5.36 29.19 -6.18
C GLU A 284 -5.27 28.73 -4.73
N VAL A 285 -5.07 27.43 -4.55
CA VAL A 285 -4.52 26.85 -3.33
C VAL A 285 -3.26 26.09 -3.69
N PRO A 286 -2.09 26.45 -3.11
CA PRO A 286 -0.85 25.73 -3.38
C PRO A 286 -0.93 24.30 -2.84
N PHE A 287 -0.26 23.36 -3.51
CA PHE A 287 -0.12 22.00 -2.99
C PHE A 287 0.82 21.98 -1.78
N VAL A 288 0.69 20.95 -0.95
CA VAL A 288 1.65 20.64 0.12
C VAL A 288 2.35 19.33 -0.25
N PRO A 289 3.70 19.33 -0.38
CA PRO A 289 4.46 18.10 -0.61
C PRO A 289 4.15 17.01 0.42
N GLY A 290 4.27 15.76 -0.01
CA GLY A 290 4.28 14.63 0.90
C GLY A 290 5.45 14.71 1.89
N GLN A 291 5.26 14.11 3.06
CA GLN A 291 6.29 13.97 4.08
C GLN A 291 6.98 12.62 3.95
N ASP A 292 8.29 12.63 4.13
CA ASP A 292 9.10 11.42 4.11
C ASP A 292 8.86 10.58 5.37
N VAL A 293 8.87 9.27 5.21
CA VAL A 293 8.75 8.30 6.30
C VAL A 293 10.08 7.59 6.51
N TYR A 294 10.54 7.52 7.75
CA TYR A 294 11.76 6.80 8.15
C TYR A 294 11.39 5.57 8.95
N LEU A 295 11.81 4.40 8.46
CA LEU A 295 11.56 3.11 9.11
C LEU A 295 12.73 2.69 9.99
N THR A 296 12.50 1.71 10.86
CA THR A 296 13.58 1.08 11.65
C THR A 296 14.39 0.05 10.87
N LEU A 297 13.92 -0.33 9.67
CA LEU A 297 14.60 -1.28 8.80
C LEU A 297 16.02 -0.81 8.50
N ASP A 298 16.94 -1.76 8.45
CA ASP A 298 18.26 -1.57 7.88
C ASP A 298 18.26 -2.20 6.49
N ARG A 299 18.40 -1.38 5.45
CA ARG A 299 18.26 -1.81 4.04
C ARG A 299 19.24 -2.94 3.70
N ASN A 300 20.47 -2.85 4.18
CA ASN A 300 21.51 -3.83 3.89
C ASN A 300 21.25 -5.15 4.62
N LEU A 301 20.82 -5.09 5.88
CA LEU A 301 20.42 -6.29 6.62
C LEU A 301 19.19 -6.95 6.00
N GLN A 302 18.18 -6.16 5.61
CA GLN A 302 17.00 -6.65 4.91
C GLN A 302 17.39 -7.41 3.63
N ALA A 303 18.26 -6.82 2.80
CA ALA A 303 18.75 -7.45 1.57
C ALA A 303 19.53 -8.73 1.86
N ALA A 304 20.40 -8.73 2.88
CA ALA A 304 21.15 -9.91 3.28
C ALA A 304 20.26 -11.06 3.77
N VAL A 305 19.22 -10.76 4.57
CA VAL A 305 18.26 -11.77 5.03
C VAL A 305 17.44 -12.30 3.86
N GLN A 306 16.99 -11.45 2.95
CA GLN A 306 16.24 -11.87 1.76
C GLN A 306 17.09 -12.74 0.82
N GLN A 307 18.35 -12.35 0.58
CA GLN A 307 19.28 -13.14 -0.21
C GLN A 307 19.54 -14.51 0.43
N ALA A 308 19.60 -14.61 1.77
CA ALA A 308 19.75 -15.89 2.44
C ALA A 308 18.57 -16.85 2.17
N PHE A 309 17.34 -16.34 2.00
CA PHE A 309 16.20 -17.15 1.53
C PHE A 309 16.40 -17.62 0.09
N VAL A 310 16.76 -16.71 -0.83
CA VAL A 310 17.02 -17.04 -2.24
C VAL A 310 18.09 -18.12 -2.35
N ASP A 311 19.21 -17.96 -1.66
CA ASP A 311 20.32 -18.91 -1.65
C ASP A 311 19.90 -20.26 -1.07
N ALA A 312 19.14 -20.26 0.03
CA ALA A 312 18.64 -21.48 0.65
C ALA A 312 17.68 -22.24 -0.29
N TYR A 313 16.79 -21.54 -0.98
CA TYR A 313 15.87 -22.15 -1.94
C TYR A 313 16.58 -22.68 -3.19
N ASN A 314 17.51 -21.90 -3.74
CA ASN A 314 18.38 -22.32 -4.84
C ASN A 314 19.15 -23.60 -4.48
N LEU A 315 19.81 -23.62 -3.31
CA LEU A 315 20.53 -24.79 -2.80
C LEU A 315 19.61 -25.99 -2.58
N ALA A 316 18.39 -25.74 -2.09
CA ALA A 316 17.43 -26.78 -1.77
C ALA A 316 16.55 -27.21 -2.95
N GLN A 317 16.76 -26.68 -4.16
CA GLN A 317 16.02 -27.08 -5.37
C GLN A 317 15.94 -28.61 -5.56
N PRO A 318 17.01 -29.42 -5.32
CA PRO A 318 16.93 -30.87 -5.45
C PRO A 318 16.16 -31.58 -4.33
N THR A 319 15.79 -30.89 -3.24
CA THR A 319 15.26 -31.49 -2.01
C THR A 319 13.90 -30.91 -1.59
N TRP A 320 13.86 -29.94 -0.68
CA TRP A 320 12.64 -29.37 -0.13
C TRP A 320 12.24 -28.06 -0.81
N GLY A 321 13.17 -27.36 -1.48
CA GLY A 321 12.94 -26.05 -2.10
C GLY A 321 11.73 -26.05 -3.04
N LYS A 322 11.65 -27.06 -3.93
CA LYS A 322 10.54 -27.24 -4.88
C LYS A 322 9.16 -27.48 -4.27
N ARG A 323 9.11 -27.93 -3.01
CA ARG A 323 7.87 -28.28 -2.31
C ARG A 323 7.50 -27.28 -1.22
N SER A 324 8.44 -26.42 -0.83
CA SER A 324 8.20 -25.45 0.23
C SER A 324 7.40 -24.27 -0.31
N PRO A 325 6.25 -23.92 0.30
CA PRO A 325 5.44 -22.81 -0.14
C PRO A 325 6.08 -21.44 0.19
N GLY A 326 7.12 -21.38 1.02
CA GLY A 326 7.71 -20.12 1.45
C GLY A 326 8.19 -20.15 2.90
N GLY A 327 8.60 -18.99 3.39
CA GLY A 327 8.98 -18.80 4.79
C GLY A 327 9.01 -17.32 5.18
N ALA A 328 9.34 -17.05 6.44
CA ALA A 328 9.46 -15.70 6.96
C ALA A 328 10.62 -15.59 7.95
N ALA A 329 11.17 -14.39 8.07
CA ALA A 329 12.14 -14.06 9.11
C ALA A 329 11.89 -12.65 9.63
N VAL A 330 12.07 -12.46 10.94
CA VAL A 330 12.06 -11.15 11.59
C VAL A 330 13.35 -11.02 12.39
N VAL A 331 14.09 -9.95 12.15
CA VAL A 331 15.29 -9.59 12.91
C VAL A 331 14.99 -8.30 13.66
N MET A 332 15.15 -8.33 14.97
CA MET A 332 14.78 -7.20 15.83
C MET A 332 15.89 -6.85 16.83
N ASN A 333 15.91 -5.59 17.24
CA ASN A 333 16.66 -5.17 18.40
C ASN A 333 15.87 -5.48 19.68
N VAL A 334 16.28 -6.54 20.39
CA VAL A 334 15.58 -7.02 21.60
C VAL A 334 15.49 -6.01 22.75
N ARG A 335 16.31 -4.95 22.74
CA ARG A 335 16.28 -3.91 23.78
C ARG A 335 15.30 -2.78 23.49
N THR A 336 15.03 -2.51 22.21
CA THR A 336 14.22 -1.35 21.78
C THR A 336 12.91 -1.76 21.09
N GLY A 337 12.82 -3.00 20.60
CA GLY A 337 11.70 -3.47 19.79
C GLY A 337 11.82 -3.11 18.30
N GLU A 338 12.83 -2.33 17.89
CA GLU A 338 13.03 -1.95 16.48
C GLU A 338 13.13 -3.19 15.58
N ILE A 339 12.34 -3.24 14.52
CA ILE A 339 12.44 -4.25 13.47
C ILE A 339 13.52 -3.80 12.47
N LEU A 340 14.57 -4.59 12.34
CA LEU A 340 15.73 -4.29 11.50
C LEU A 340 15.63 -4.95 10.13
N ALA A 341 15.00 -6.12 10.07
CA ALA A 341 14.63 -6.79 8.84
C ALA A 341 13.37 -7.62 9.06
N MET A 342 12.47 -7.65 8.08
CA MET A 342 11.33 -8.54 8.07
C MET A 342 11.10 -9.04 6.63
N VAL A 343 11.28 -10.34 6.44
CA VAL A 343 11.21 -10.99 5.13
C VAL A 343 10.00 -11.92 5.12
N SER A 344 9.21 -11.82 4.06
CA SER A 344 8.23 -12.84 3.66
C SER A 344 8.65 -13.33 2.28
N TYR A 345 8.78 -14.65 2.15
CA TYR A 345 9.34 -15.30 0.97
C TYR A 345 8.38 -16.37 0.42
N PRO A 346 8.15 -16.46 -0.90
CA PRO A 346 8.70 -15.59 -1.95
C PRO A 346 8.19 -14.14 -1.88
N GLY A 347 8.97 -13.23 -2.46
CA GLY A 347 8.62 -11.81 -2.64
C GLY A 347 7.80 -11.57 -3.90
N PHE A 348 7.60 -10.30 -4.23
CA PHE A 348 7.05 -9.84 -5.51
C PHE A 348 7.58 -8.44 -5.82
N ASP A 349 7.59 -8.05 -7.09
CA ASP A 349 7.90 -6.70 -7.53
C ASP A 349 6.71 -5.75 -7.29
N PRO A 350 6.80 -4.81 -6.32
CA PRO A 350 5.73 -3.84 -6.04
C PRO A 350 5.53 -2.85 -7.19
N GLY A 351 6.56 -2.63 -8.03
CA GLY A 351 6.49 -1.79 -9.22
C GLY A 351 5.49 -2.28 -10.25
N LEU A 352 5.12 -3.57 -10.26
CA LEU A 352 4.12 -4.14 -11.16
C LEU A 352 2.73 -3.52 -10.99
N PHE A 353 2.39 -3.07 -9.79
CA PHE A 353 1.06 -2.51 -9.52
C PHE A 353 0.90 -1.06 -9.98
N ASN A 354 2.00 -0.37 -10.25
CA ASN A 354 2.00 0.96 -10.83
C ASN A 354 1.63 0.91 -12.33
N PRO A 355 0.62 1.67 -12.81
CA PRO A 355 0.23 1.71 -14.22
C PRO A 355 1.35 2.10 -15.17
N ASP A 356 2.32 2.88 -14.69
CA ASP A 356 3.50 3.32 -15.43
C ASP A 356 4.65 2.31 -15.34
N SER A 357 4.41 1.07 -14.91
CA SER A 357 5.44 0.03 -14.92
C SER A 357 5.88 -0.28 -16.36
N PRO A 358 7.19 -0.35 -16.64
CA PRO A 358 7.71 -0.68 -17.97
C PRO A 358 7.57 -2.19 -18.31
N VAL A 359 7.04 -3.00 -17.40
CA VAL A 359 6.88 -4.44 -17.59
C VAL A 359 5.79 -4.73 -18.64
N PRO A 360 6.13 -5.42 -19.75
CA PRO A 360 5.14 -5.80 -20.76
C PRO A 360 4.16 -6.84 -20.22
N ASN A 361 2.92 -6.85 -20.75
CA ASN A 361 1.86 -7.77 -20.33
C ASN A 361 1.59 -7.79 -18.81
N ARG A 362 1.81 -6.66 -18.13
CA ARG A 362 1.68 -6.47 -16.68
C ARG A 362 0.48 -7.15 -16.04
N THR A 363 -0.71 -7.05 -16.65
CA THR A 363 -1.94 -7.71 -16.15
C THR A 363 -1.81 -9.23 -16.07
N GLN A 364 -1.15 -9.87 -17.05
CA GLN A 364 -0.89 -11.31 -17.04
C GLN A 364 0.14 -11.68 -15.97
N VAL A 365 1.17 -10.85 -15.78
CA VAL A 365 2.19 -11.03 -14.73
C VAL A 365 1.56 -10.94 -13.34
N ILE A 366 0.73 -9.92 -13.09
CA ILE A 366 -0.02 -9.79 -11.82
C ILE A 366 -0.89 -11.02 -11.60
N SER A 367 -1.63 -11.45 -12.63
CA SER A 367 -2.48 -12.65 -12.53
C SER A 367 -1.68 -13.92 -12.25
N ALA A 368 -0.46 -14.06 -12.78
CA ALA A 368 0.41 -15.19 -12.46
C ALA A 368 0.84 -15.18 -10.99
N ILE A 369 1.17 -14.02 -10.43
CA ILE A 369 1.54 -13.83 -9.03
C ILE A 369 0.36 -14.12 -8.09
N GLU A 370 -0.84 -13.65 -8.44
CA GLU A 370 -2.07 -13.92 -7.67
C GLU A 370 -2.45 -15.41 -7.64
N ASN A 371 -2.14 -16.13 -8.71
CA ASN A 371 -2.45 -17.56 -8.84
C ASN A 371 -1.28 -18.49 -8.49
N ASP A 372 -0.15 -17.94 -8.06
CA ASP A 372 1.02 -18.74 -7.69
C ASP A 372 0.69 -19.58 -6.44
N PRO A 373 0.89 -20.92 -6.46
CA PRO A 373 0.62 -21.79 -5.32
C PRO A 373 1.48 -21.48 -4.08
N ARG A 374 2.60 -20.78 -4.27
CA ARG A 374 3.45 -20.25 -3.19
C ARG A 374 2.95 -18.91 -2.67
N ALA A 375 1.82 -18.38 -3.14
CA ALA A 375 1.16 -17.19 -2.60
C ALA A 375 2.13 -16.05 -2.21
N PRO A 376 2.90 -15.49 -3.16
CA PRO A 376 3.91 -14.46 -2.94
C PRO A 376 3.34 -13.18 -2.33
N LEU A 377 2.07 -12.84 -2.57
CA LEU A 377 1.44 -11.64 -2.01
C LEU A 377 1.17 -11.73 -0.49
N ILE A 378 1.21 -12.93 0.10
CA ILE A 378 0.95 -13.08 1.54
C ILE A 378 2.15 -12.56 2.33
N ASN A 379 1.89 -11.62 3.26
CA ASN A 379 2.85 -11.25 4.30
C ASN A 379 2.91 -12.34 5.39
N ARG A 380 3.79 -13.32 5.20
CA ARG A 380 3.97 -14.46 6.12
C ARG A 380 4.48 -14.03 7.49
N ALA A 381 5.25 -12.95 7.57
CA ALA A 381 5.83 -12.49 8.82
C ALA A 381 4.79 -11.87 9.76
N ALA A 382 3.84 -11.09 9.22
CA ALA A 382 2.86 -10.35 10.02
C ALA A 382 1.47 -11.00 10.06
N THR A 383 1.02 -11.59 8.94
CA THR A 383 -0.33 -12.17 8.83
C THR A 383 -0.35 -13.70 8.88
N GLY A 384 0.82 -14.33 8.76
CA GLY A 384 0.96 -15.78 8.76
C GLY A 384 0.73 -16.39 10.15
N GLN A 385 -0.28 -17.24 10.27
CA GLN A 385 -0.56 -17.99 11.49
C GLN A 385 -0.04 -19.41 11.35
N TYR A 386 1.14 -19.67 11.92
CA TYR A 386 1.79 -20.97 11.88
C TYR A 386 1.79 -21.64 13.26
N PRO A 387 1.79 -22.98 13.34
CA PRO A 387 2.12 -23.65 14.58
C PRO A 387 3.49 -23.16 15.07
N ALA A 388 3.57 -22.73 16.33
CA ALA A 388 4.82 -22.26 16.91
C ALA A 388 5.93 -23.34 16.85
N GLY A 389 5.58 -24.62 16.79
CA GLY A 389 6.58 -25.69 16.72
C GLY A 389 7.52 -25.66 17.92
N SER A 390 8.80 -25.97 17.71
CA SER A 390 9.76 -26.13 18.81
C SER A 390 10.04 -24.85 19.61
N ILE A 391 9.76 -23.65 19.10
CA ILE A 391 9.95 -22.43 19.91
C ILE A 391 8.97 -22.36 21.10
N PHE A 392 7.82 -23.03 21.02
CA PHE A 392 6.86 -23.10 22.14
C PHE A 392 7.42 -23.82 23.37
N LYS A 393 8.48 -24.63 23.20
CA LYS A 393 9.18 -25.28 24.31
C LYS A 393 9.72 -24.28 25.33
N ILE A 394 10.02 -23.04 24.92
CA ILE A 394 10.42 -21.95 25.82
C ILE A 394 9.27 -21.59 26.79
N VAL A 395 8.04 -21.49 26.28
CA VAL A 395 6.83 -21.23 27.08
C VAL A 395 6.61 -22.38 28.07
N SER A 396 6.63 -23.62 27.57
CA SER A 396 6.46 -24.81 28.41
C SER A 396 7.55 -24.93 29.48
N THR A 397 8.78 -24.52 29.15
CA THR A 397 9.91 -24.47 30.08
C THR A 397 9.64 -23.54 31.25
N ALA A 398 9.27 -22.30 30.95
CA ALA A 398 8.98 -21.31 31.97
C ALA A 398 7.83 -21.76 32.87
N ALA A 399 6.72 -22.22 32.29
CA ALA A 399 5.57 -22.71 33.04
C ALA A 399 5.91 -23.91 33.95
N GLY A 400 6.69 -24.87 33.43
CA GLY A 400 7.08 -26.07 34.16
C GLY A 400 7.98 -25.79 35.36
N LEU A 401 8.96 -24.90 35.19
CA LEU A 401 9.94 -24.57 36.24
C LEU A 401 9.36 -23.62 37.29
N ASP A 402 8.64 -22.58 36.88
CA ASP A 402 8.17 -21.54 37.82
C ASP A 402 6.99 -22.04 38.68
N SER A 403 6.18 -22.97 38.16
CA SER A 403 5.14 -23.65 38.96
C SER A 403 5.71 -24.61 40.01
N GLY A 404 7.00 -24.97 39.91
CA GLY A 404 7.63 -26.00 40.75
C GLY A 404 7.17 -27.43 40.47
N ILE A 405 6.30 -27.66 39.48
CA ILE A 405 5.86 -29.00 39.06
C ILE A 405 7.04 -29.77 38.46
N TYR A 406 7.89 -29.06 37.72
CA TYR A 406 9.20 -29.56 37.28
C TYR A 406 10.32 -28.78 37.98
N THR A 407 11.45 -29.46 38.16
CA THR A 407 12.71 -28.87 38.60
C THR A 407 13.73 -29.02 37.47
N PRO A 408 14.85 -28.26 37.49
CA PRO A 408 15.91 -28.45 36.49
C PRO A 408 16.45 -29.89 36.41
N ASP A 409 16.35 -30.64 37.51
CA ASP A 409 16.80 -32.04 37.62
C ASP A 409 15.69 -33.06 37.28
N THR A 410 14.46 -32.62 37.02
CA THR A 410 13.36 -33.52 36.65
C THR A 410 13.69 -34.23 35.34
N LYS A 411 13.65 -35.57 35.41
CA LYS A 411 14.05 -36.46 34.34
C LYS A 411 12.86 -37.09 33.65
N THR A 412 12.87 -37.08 32.33
CA THR A 412 11.82 -37.70 31.49
C THR A 412 12.48 -38.41 30.32
N ASP A 413 11.85 -39.51 29.90
CA ASP A 413 12.32 -40.29 28.76
C ASP A 413 12.18 -39.51 27.44
N CYS A 414 13.25 -39.53 26.65
CA CYS A 414 13.35 -38.93 25.33
C CYS A 414 13.60 -40.01 24.27
N GLY A 415 12.65 -40.93 24.15
CA GLY A 415 12.69 -41.97 23.13
C GLY A 415 12.41 -41.44 21.72
N ALA A 416 12.71 -42.26 20.72
CA ALA A 416 12.32 -41.97 19.33
C ALA A 416 10.80 -41.88 19.13
N ARG A 417 10.04 -42.47 20.06
CA ARG A 417 8.57 -42.46 20.09
C ARG A 417 8.07 -42.14 21.50
N TRP A 418 6.96 -41.41 21.58
CA TRP A 418 6.24 -41.14 22.81
C TRP A 418 4.87 -41.81 22.78
N TYR A 419 4.54 -42.58 23.81
CA TYR A 419 3.34 -43.41 23.89
C TYR A 419 2.33 -42.78 24.86
N GLY A 420 1.61 -41.77 24.38
CA GLY A 420 0.66 -40.99 25.19
C GLY A 420 -0.77 -41.49 25.19
N GLN A 421 -1.08 -42.63 24.55
CA GLN A 421 -2.47 -43.05 24.35
C GLN A 421 -3.22 -43.28 25.67
N GLU A 422 -2.56 -43.88 26.67
CA GLU A 422 -3.12 -44.06 28.02
C GLU A 422 -3.27 -42.74 28.79
N LEU A 423 -2.64 -41.67 28.30
CA LEU A 423 -2.69 -40.31 28.84
C LEU A 423 -3.68 -39.41 28.07
N GLY A 424 -4.50 -39.99 27.18
CA GLY A 424 -5.52 -39.28 26.43
C GLY A 424 -5.09 -38.76 25.05
N ASP A 425 -3.92 -39.16 24.54
CA ASP A 425 -3.54 -38.86 23.16
C ASP A 425 -4.36 -39.71 22.17
N VAL A 426 -4.76 -39.10 21.06
CA VAL A 426 -5.57 -39.76 20.02
C VAL A 426 -4.74 -40.70 19.14
N LEU A 427 -3.41 -40.56 19.16
CA LEU A 427 -2.48 -41.39 18.41
C LEU A 427 -1.92 -42.52 19.29
N PRO A 428 -1.64 -43.71 18.71
CA PRO A 428 -1.01 -44.80 19.46
C PRO A 428 0.40 -44.42 19.93
N TYR A 429 1.11 -43.60 19.15
CA TYR A 429 2.35 -42.94 19.53
C TYR A 429 2.60 -41.71 18.66
N ARG A 430 3.45 -40.81 19.15
CA ARG A 430 4.02 -39.70 18.39
C ARG A 430 5.50 -39.95 18.14
N THR A 431 6.03 -39.48 17.02
CA THR A 431 7.44 -39.66 16.63
C THR A 431 8.23 -38.39 16.93
N ASN A 432 9.34 -38.52 17.66
CA ASN A 432 10.25 -37.41 17.92
C ASN A 432 10.91 -36.94 16.60
N TRP A 433 11.26 -35.66 16.49
CA TRP A 433 12.01 -35.18 15.31
C TRP A 433 13.37 -35.89 15.18
N ASN A 434 14.00 -36.22 16.32
CA ASN A 434 15.22 -37.02 16.36
C ASN A 434 14.85 -38.52 16.36
N PRO A 435 15.27 -39.29 15.33
CA PRO A 435 14.98 -40.72 15.27
C PRO A 435 15.80 -41.55 16.27
N GLU A 436 16.85 -40.97 16.87
CA GLU A 436 17.65 -41.64 17.88
C GLU A 436 16.99 -41.53 19.26
N ASP A 437 17.01 -42.64 19.98
CA ASP A 437 16.64 -42.66 21.39
C ASP A 437 17.73 -41.97 22.21
N GLN A 438 17.37 -40.86 22.84
CA GLN A 438 18.29 -40.05 23.64
C GLN A 438 18.25 -40.44 25.12
N GLY A 439 17.41 -41.43 25.48
CA GLY A 439 17.19 -41.91 26.82
C GLY A 439 16.61 -40.85 27.75
N VAL A 440 16.90 -40.99 29.04
CA VAL A 440 16.34 -40.12 30.07
C VAL A 440 17.11 -38.80 30.13
N LEU A 441 16.42 -37.71 29.79
CA LEU A 441 16.97 -36.37 29.79
C LEU A 441 16.44 -35.55 30.97
N ASN A 442 17.28 -34.65 31.49
CA ASN A 442 16.82 -33.57 32.37
C ASN A 442 16.38 -32.34 31.54
N PHE A 443 15.93 -31.30 32.23
CA PHE A 443 15.38 -30.09 31.59
C PHE A 443 16.38 -29.40 30.65
N THR A 444 17.63 -29.26 31.10
CA THR A 444 18.70 -28.61 30.33
C THR A 444 18.99 -29.39 29.05
N GLN A 445 19.08 -30.72 29.15
CA GLN A 445 19.31 -31.60 28.00
C GLN A 445 18.11 -31.61 27.05
N ALA A 446 16.89 -31.65 27.57
CA ALA A 446 15.67 -31.66 26.76
C ALA A 446 15.52 -30.38 25.92
N LEU A 447 15.84 -29.22 26.49
CA LEU A 447 15.88 -27.97 25.73
C LEU A 447 17.02 -27.97 24.70
N ALA A 448 18.23 -28.40 25.08
CA ALA A 448 19.39 -28.43 24.20
C ALA A 448 19.21 -29.36 22.98
N TYR A 449 18.57 -30.52 23.17
CA TYR A 449 18.27 -31.48 22.11
C TYR A 449 16.90 -31.25 21.47
N SER A 450 16.13 -30.26 21.93
CA SER A 450 14.76 -30.01 21.48
C SER A 450 13.89 -31.28 21.50
N CYS A 451 13.94 -32.06 22.58
CA CYS A 451 13.30 -33.37 22.65
C CYS A 451 11.75 -33.28 22.68
N ASP A 452 11.04 -33.72 21.65
CA ASP A 452 9.57 -33.65 21.63
C ASP A 452 8.89 -34.48 22.75
N PRO A 453 9.24 -35.77 22.98
CA PRO A 453 8.67 -36.58 24.06
C PRO A 453 8.71 -35.93 25.44
N TYR A 454 9.82 -35.28 25.78
CA TYR A 454 9.97 -34.59 27.07
C TYR A 454 8.90 -33.50 27.21
N TYR A 455 8.71 -32.68 26.18
CA TYR A 455 7.76 -31.57 26.22
C TYR A 455 6.30 -32.01 26.07
N TRP A 456 6.01 -33.13 25.38
CA TRP A 456 4.67 -33.72 25.39
C TRP A 456 4.31 -34.26 26.76
N GLN A 457 5.22 -34.99 27.42
CA GLN A 457 5.01 -35.47 28.78
C GLN A 457 4.85 -34.32 29.78
N LEU A 458 5.67 -33.27 29.67
CA LEU A 458 5.53 -32.04 30.45
C LEU A 458 4.15 -31.43 30.24
N GLY A 459 3.72 -31.27 28.98
CA GLY A 459 2.40 -30.71 28.66
C GLY A 459 1.25 -31.49 29.27
N VAL A 460 1.31 -32.83 29.22
CA VAL A 460 0.33 -33.70 29.89
C VAL A 460 0.31 -33.47 31.40
N VAL A 461 1.49 -33.47 32.04
CA VAL A 461 1.58 -33.28 33.51
C VAL A 461 1.03 -31.91 33.92
N LEU A 462 1.39 -30.85 33.19
CA LEU A 462 0.87 -29.50 33.44
C LEU A 462 -0.64 -29.45 33.24
N GLN A 463 -1.18 -30.08 32.20
CA GLN A 463 -2.62 -30.12 31.97
C GLN A 463 -3.38 -30.81 33.11
N TYR A 464 -2.81 -31.86 33.73
CA TYR A 464 -3.44 -32.54 34.85
C TYR A 464 -3.30 -31.79 36.18
N GLN A 465 -2.16 -31.16 36.45
CA GLN A 465 -1.88 -30.53 37.75
C GLN A 465 -2.25 -29.05 37.81
N ALA A 466 -2.15 -28.34 36.70
CA ALA A 466 -2.43 -26.91 36.58
C ALA A 466 -3.06 -26.57 35.21
N PRO A 467 -4.33 -26.95 34.99
CA PRO A 467 -5.03 -26.69 33.72
C PRO A 467 -4.99 -25.19 33.36
N GLY A 468 -4.61 -24.89 32.11
CA GLY A 468 -4.54 -23.51 31.60
C GLY A 468 -3.20 -22.79 31.84
N LEU A 469 -2.28 -23.34 32.64
CA LEU A 469 -1.00 -22.71 32.94
C LEU A 469 -0.15 -22.42 31.68
N LEU A 470 -0.14 -23.34 30.72
CA LEU A 470 0.57 -23.13 29.44
C LEU A 470 0.00 -21.95 28.65
N ALA A 471 -1.33 -21.78 28.64
CA ALA A 471 -1.98 -20.68 27.95
C ALA A 471 -1.72 -19.35 28.67
N GLU A 472 -1.77 -19.34 29.99
CA GLU A 472 -1.42 -18.18 30.81
C GLU A 472 0.00 -17.69 30.51
N TYR A 473 0.99 -18.59 30.54
CA TYR A 473 2.38 -18.24 30.23
C TYR A 473 2.56 -17.78 28.78
N ALA A 474 1.88 -18.41 27.82
CA ALA A 474 1.91 -17.97 26.44
C ALA A 474 1.42 -16.52 26.31
N HIS A 475 0.29 -16.18 26.95
CA HIS A 475 -0.25 -14.82 26.95
C HIS A 475 0.64 -13.82 27.69
N GLN A 476 1.21 -14.19 28.83
CA GLN A 476 2.18 -13.34 29.55
C GLN A 476 3.43 -13.05 28.71
N MET A 477 3.82 -13.96 27.83
CA MET A 477 4.91 -13.77 26.87
C MET A 477 4.47 -13.05 25.58
N GLY A 478 3.24 -12.56 25.50
CA GLY A 478 2.72 -11.79 24.36
C GLY A 478 2.22 -12.65 23.19
N LEU A 479 2.06 -13.97 23.35
CA LEU A 479 1.45 -14.81 22.32
C LEU A 479 -0.09 -14.71 22.39
N GLY A 480 -0.72 -14.75 21.21
CA GLY A 480 -2.18 -14.72 21.11
C GLY A 480 -2.80 -13.33 21.27
N ILE A 481 -1.99 -12.27 21.18
CA ILE A 481 -2.44 -10.87 21.14
C ILE A 481 -1.75 -10.14 19.97
N LEU A 482 -2.26 -8.96 19.61
CA LEU A 482 -1.62 -8.05 18.66
C LEU A 482 -0.32 -7.50 19.25
N THR A 483 0.67 -7.25 18.40
CA THR A 483 1.97 -6.70 18.84
C THR A 483 1.89 -5.19 19.13
N GLY A 484 0.87 -4.52 18.59
CA GLY A 484 0.64 -3.09 18.77
C GLY A 484 1.35 -2.20 17.75
N GLN A 485 2.03 -2.79 16.76
CA GLN A 485 2.50 -2.04 15.59
C GLN A 485 1.32 -1.68 14.68
N GLU A 486 1.38 -0.50 14.07
CA GLU A 486 0.31 0.04 13.21
C GLU A 486 0.77 0.24 11.75
N ASP A 487 2.04 -0.04 11.47
CA ASP A 487 2.66 0.23 10.17
C ASP A 487 2.17 -0.73 9.08
N ILE A 488 1.88 -1.97 9.45
CA ILE A 488 1.40 -3.02 8.55
C ILE A 488 0.27 -3.82 9.18
N VAL A 489 -0.54 -4.51 8.36
CA VAL A 489 -1.58 -5.40 8.87
C VAL A 489 -0.96 -6.65 9.49
N GLU A 490 -1.43 -7.03 10.68
CA GLU A 490 -1.06 -8.28 11.35
C GLU A 490 -2.30 -9.10 11.75
N ASN A 491 -2.10 -10.41 11.94
CA ASN A 491 -3.14 -11.30 12.46
C ASN A 491 -2.79 -11.79 13.86
N VAL A 492 -3.79 -11.84 14.73
CA VAL A 492 -3.62 -12.37 16.10
C VAL A 492 -3.36 -13.87 16.09
N GLY A 493 -2.38 -14.36 16.84
CA GLY A 493 -2.14 -15.80 17.02
C GLY A 493 -3.27 -16.49 17.79
N LEU A 494 -3.38 -17.81 17.66
CA LEU A 494 -4.30 -18.62 18.46
C LEU A 494 -3.53 -19.36 19.57
N ILE A 495 -3.89 -19.11 20.82
CA ILE A 495 -3.46 -19.90 21.98
C ILE A 495 -4.68 -20.63 22.55
N PRO A 496 -4.71 -21.98 22.49
CA PRO A 496 -5.80 -22.74 23.08
C PRO A 496 -5.80 -22.64 24.61
N ASP A 497 -6.78 -21.94 25.17
CA ASP A 497 -7.07 -21.90 26.61
C ASP A 497 -8.16 -22.93 26.98
N PRO A 498 -8.41 -23.20 28.28
CA PRO A 498 -9.45 -24.14 28.69
C PRO A 498 -10.84 -23.81 28.15
N GLU A 499 -11.20 -22.53 28.00
CA GLU A 499 -12.50 -22.12 27.45
C GLU A 499 -12.61 -22.43 25.96
N TYR A 500 -11.56 -22.17 25.20
CA TYR A 500 -11.42 -22.52 23.80
C TYR A 500 -11.59 -24.03 23.62
N MET A 501 -10.89 -24.84 24.42
CA MET A 501 -11.00 -26.30 24.36
C MET A 501 -12.42 -26.78 24.67
N LEU A 502 -13.12 -26.19 25.65
CA LEU A 502 -14.52 -26.49 25.93
C LEU A 502 -15.45 -26.13 24.75
N ARG A 503 -15.24 -24.98 24.10
CA ARG A 503 -16.04 -24.55 22.94
C ARG A 503 -15.85 -25.47 21.73
N VAL A 504 -14.62 -25.92 21.48
CA VAL A 504 -14.31 -26.82 20.35
C VAL A 504 -14.86 -28.21 20.62
N ASN A 505 -14.65 -28.75 21.82
CA ASN A 505 -15.12 -30.10 22.19
C ASN A 505 -16.64 -30.22 22.36
N GLN A 506 -17.39 -29.11 22.45
CA GLN A 506 -18.87 -29.12 22.44
C GLN A 506 -19.47 -29.13 21.03
N ARG A 507 -18.64 -28.95 19.98
CA ARG A 507 -19.08 -28.99 18.57
C ARG A 507 -18.97 -30.38 17.93
N ASP A 508 -18.37 -31.33 18.63
CA ASP A 508 -18.33 -32.77 18.33
C ASP A 508 -19.24 -33.52 19.31
#